data_AF-A0A8X8YK49-F1
#
_entry.id   AF-A0A8X8YK49-F1
#
_cell.length_a   1.000
_cell.length_b   1.000
_cell.length_c   1.000
_cell.angle_alpha   90.00
_cell.angle_beta   90.00
_cell.angle_gamma   90.00
#
_symmetry.space_group_name_H-M   'P 1'
#
loop_
_entity.id
_entity.type
_entity.pdbx_description
1 polymer ?
#
loop_
_entity_poly.entity_id
_entity_poly.type
_entity_poly.pdbx_seq_one_letter_code
_entity_poly.pdbx_strand_id
1 'polypeptide(L)'
;MKELWSSQNRFLAAFALCTLCLLNLGFCWSLNDEGVALLKFKQEIVSDPHGALSNWIDEIGVENPCSWSGVGCSKGYVVDLNLKDLCLRGTLSPQIGTLIHLKSLILRNNLFSGVIPEEITYIKGLEVLDFGYNNFSGQIPCSLGNNFSMTLLLLDNNERISHICPEIYELQKLSEVQVEEELLSRSKEAACESLFTPWYIQSIHCLLTCLDS
;
A
#
# COMPACT_ATOMS: atom_id res chain seq x y z
N MET A 1 -32.45 -46.38 33.83
CA MET A 1 -31.70 -45.14 33.53
C MET A 1 -30.28 -45.41 33.00
N LYS A 2 -30.09 -46.35 32.06
CA LYS A 2 -28.80 -46.57 31.37
C LYS A 2 -28.99 -46.80 29.86
N GLU A 3 -30.10 -46.33 29.29
CA GLU A 3 -30.36 -46.42 27.84
C GLU A 3 -30.76 -45.05 27.25
N LEU A 4 -30.05 -43.99 27.65
CA LEU A 4 -30.17 -42.67 27.02
C LEU A 4 -28.91 -42.28 26.23
N TRP A 5 -27.92 -43.17 26.13
CA TRP A 5 -26.66 -42.93 25.42
C TRP A 5 -26.41 -44.03 24.38
N SER A 6 -27.42 -44.34 23.55
CA SER A 6 -27.20 -45.15 22.36
C SER A 6 -26.45 -44.34 21.29
N SER A 7 -25.74 -45.04 20.40
CA SER A 7 -25.03 -44.49 19.24
C SER A 7 -25.86 -43.46 18.45
N GLN A 8 -27.18 -43.68 18.32
CA GLN A 8 -28.10 -42.76 17.64
C GLN A 8 -28.19 -41.37 18.30
N ASN A 9 -28.11 -41.28 19.64
CA ASN A 9 -28.13 -39.99 20.34
C ASN A 9 -26.83 -39.20 20.16
N ARG A 10 -25.70 -39.89 19.88
CA ARG A 10 -24.44 -39.23 19.54
C ARG A 10 -24.47 -38.65 18.12
N PHE A 11 -25.10 -39.36 17.19
CA PHE A 11 -25.32 -38.84 15.83
C PHE A 11 -26.29 -37.67 15.83
N LEU A 12 -27.38 -37.72 16.60
CA LEU A 12 -28.33 -36.61 16.73
C LEU A 12 -27.71 -35.39 17.43
N ALA A 13 -26.88 -35.58 18.47
CA ALA A 13 -26.15 -34.50 19.11
C ALA A 13 -25.06 -33.91 18.20
N ALA A 14 -24.36 -34.74 17.42
CA ALA A 14 -23.38 -34.29 16.43
C ALA A 14 -24.06 -33.57 15.25
N PHE A 15 -25.24 -34.02 14.81
CA PHE A 15 -26.06 -33.31 13.82
C PHE A 15 -26.56 -31.99 14.39
N ALA A 16 -27.03 -31.95 15.65
CA ALA A 16 -27.48 -30.73 16.30
C ALA A 16 -26.35 -29.70 16.48
N LEU A 17 -25.15 -30.14 16.90
CA LEU A 17 -23.93 -29.31 16.98
C LEU A 17 -23.45 -28.85 15.60
N CYS A 18 -23.51 -29.73 14.59
CA CYS A 18 -23.18 -29.37 13.21
C CYS A 18 -24.21 -28.38 12.65
N THR A 19 -25.49 -28.54 12.92
CA THR A 19 -26.54 -27.58 12.53
C THR A 19 -26.46 -26.29 13.33
N LEU A 20 -26.04 -26.30 14.60
CA LEU A 20 -25.78 -25.08 15.40
C LEU A 20 -24.51 -24.35 14.93
N CYS A 21 -23.52 -25.07 14.39
CA CYS A 21 -22.39 -24.49 13.66
C CYS A 21 -22.83 -23.94 12.29
N LEU A 22 -23.68 -24.66 11.55
CA LEU A 22 -24.19 -24.24 10.24
C LEU A 22 -25.20 -23.08 10.34
N LEU A 23 -25.93 -22.97 11.46
CA LEU A 23 -26.83 -21.85 11.78
C LEU A 23 -26.07 -20.66 12.40
N ASN A 24 -24.82 -20.86 12.86
CA ASN A 24 -23.86 -19.80 13.22
C ASN A 24 -22.85 -19.51 12.11
N LEU A 25 -22.99 -20.11 10.92
CA LEU A 25 -22.37 -19.56 9.71
C LEU A 25 -23.16 -18.31 9.32
N GLY A 26 -23.09 -17.27 10.15
CA GLY A 26 -23.02 -15.93 9.60
C GLY A 26 -21.88 -16.00 8.58
N PHE A 27 -22.18 -15.73 7.31
CA PHE A 27 -21.18 -15.67 6.26
C PHE A 27 -19.97 -14.94 6.82
N CYS A 28 -18.85 -15.67 6.98
CA CYS A 28 -17.58 -15.04 7.31
C CYS A 28 -17.16 -14.36 6.01
N TRP A 29 -17.65 -13.14 5.81
CA TRP A 29 -17.18 -12.28 4.75
C TRP A 29 -15.72 -11.98 5.07
N SER A 30 -14.84 -12.73 4.44
CA SER A 30 -13.40 -12.49 4.52
C SER A 30 -13.07 -11.42 3.50
N LEU A 31 -12.23 -10.48 3.91
CA LEU A 31 -11.57 -9.56 3.00
C LEU A 31 -10.93 -10.33 1.83
N ASN A 32 -11.13 -9.84 0.60
CA ASN A 32 -10.56 -10.46 -0.59
C ASN A 32 -9.01 -10.40 -0.61
N ASP A 33 -8.40 -11.18 -1.51
CA ASP A 33 -6.93 -11.30 -1.61
C ASP A 33 -6.24 -9.95 -1.86
N GLU A 34 -6.89 -9.04 -2.61
CA GLU A 34 -6.39 -7.69 -2.86
C GLU A 34 -6.39 -6.84 -1.59
N GLY A 35 -7.43 -6.92 -0.76
CA GLY A 35 -7.46 -6.27 0.55
C GLY A 35 -6.40 -6.83 1.49
N VAL A 36 -6.23 -8.16 1.54
CA VAL A 36 -5.17 -8.79 2.36
C VAL A 36 -3.78 -8.34 1.89
N ALA A 37 -3.56 -8.23 0.58
CA ALA A 37 -2.33 -7.70 0.01
C ALA A 37 -2.08 -6.24 0.42
N LEU A 38 -3.12 -5.40 0.41
CA LEU A 38 -3.02 -4.01 0.86
C LEU A 38 -2.75 -3.90 2.37
N LEU A 39 -3.25 -4.82 3.22
CA LEU A 39 -2.87 -4.85 4.63
C LEU A 39 -1.40 -5.24 4.83
N LYS A 40 -0.85 -6.14 4.01
CA LYS A 40 0.59 -6.45 4.01
C LYS A 40 1.41 -5.27 3.53
N PHE A 41 0.94 -4.54 2.52
CA PHE A 41 1.53 -3.27 2.12
C PHE A 41 1.54 -2.26 3.29
N LYS A 42 0.43 -2.11 4.01
CA LYS A 42 0.33 -1.23 5.18
C LYS A 42 1.33 -1.61 6.28
N GLN A 43 1.65 -2.89 6.46
CA GLN A 43 2.66 -3.35 7.44
C GLN A 43 4.08 -2.86 7.10
N GLU A 44 4.39 -2.61 5.82
CA GLU A 44 5.68 -2.05 5.37
C GLU A 44 5.77 -0.52 5.56
N ILE A 45 4.67 0.13 5.96
CA ILE A 45 4.63 1.57 6.24
C ILE A 45 5.06 1.81 7.69
N VAL A 46 6.24 2.38 7.86
CA VAL A 46 6.82 2.68 9.18
C VAL A 46 6.37 4.03 9.75
N SER A 47 5.85 4.94 8.90
CA SER A 47 5.30 6.22 9.35
C SER A 47 4.12 6.65 8.47
N ASP A 48 3.00 6.95 9.12
CA ASP A 48 1.79 7.55 8.54
C ASP A 48 1.35 8.71 9.46
N PRO A 49 1.98 9.90 9.33
CA PRO A 49 1.83 10.97 10.31
C PRO A 49 0.42 11.56 10.39
N HIS A 50 -0.37 11.42 9.32
CA HIS A 50 -1.72 11.96 9.22
C HIS A 50 -2.81 10.88 9.36
N GLY A 51 -2.44 9.62 9.58
CA GLY A 51 -3.38 8.51 9.66
C GLY A 51 -4.14 8.30 8.35
N ALA A 52 -3.51 8.55 7.20
CA ALA A 52 -4.14 8.42 5.90
C ALA A 52 -4.59 6.98 5.61
N LEU A 53 -3.92 5.99 6.19
CA LEU A 53 -4.25 4.57 6.08
C LEU A 53 -5.09 4.06 7.27
N SER A 54 -5.64 4.95 8.10
CA SER A 54 -6.35 4.58 9.33
C SER A 54 -7.58 3.70 9.09
N ASN A 55 -8.30 3.90 7.98
CA ASN A 55 -9.49 3.11 7.63
C ASN A 55 -9.19 1.81 6.87
N TRP A 56 -7.91 1.45 6.69
CA TRP A 56 -7.52 0.16 6.12
C TRP A 56 -7.55 -0.90 7.22
N ILE A 57 -8.67 -1.61 7.32
CA ILE A 57 -8.97 -2.54 8.42
C ILE A 57 -9.63 -3.82 7.90
N ASP A 58 -9.33 -4.93 8.57
CA ASP A 58 -10.01 -6.22 8.39
C ASP A 58 -11.08 -6.36 9.49
N GLU A 59 -12.30 -5.92 9.20
CA GLU A 59 -13.44 -5.98 10.11
C GLU A 59 -14.59 -6.80 9.53
N ILE A 60 -15.43 -7.35 10.42
CA ILE A 60 -16.59 -8.16 10.03
C ILE A 60 -17.51 -7.35 9.12
N GLY A 61 -17.77 -7.87 7.92
CA GLY A 61 -18.63 -7.24 6.92
C GLY A 61 -17.88 -6.39 5.89
N VAL A 62 -16.56 -6.29 5.98
CA VAL A 62 -15.72 -5.70 4.93
C VAL A 62 -15.26 -6.80 3.96
N GLU A 63 -15.90 -6.86 2.78
CA GLU A 63 -15.60 -7.88 1.77
C GLU A 63 -14.40 -7.52 0.88
N ASN A 64 -14.14 -6.23 0.69
CA ASN A 64 -13.13 -5.71 -0.22
C ASN A 64 -12.63 -4.34 0.26
N PRO A 65 -11.45 -3.90 -0.20
CA PRO A 65 -10.84 -2.65 0.26
C PRO A 65 -11.42 -1.39 -0.40
N CYS A 66 -12.54 -1.48 -1.11
CA CYS A 66 -13.01 -0.38 -1.98
C CYS A 66 -13.54 0.84 -1.24
N SER A 67 -13.74 0.75 0.08
CA SER A 67 -14.07 1.89 0.95
C SER A 67 -12.84 2.53 1.59
N TRP A 68 -11.64 1.97 1.36
CA TRP A 68 -10.42 2.44 1.98
C TRP A 68 -9.90 3.70 1.31
N SER A 69 -9.27 4.57 2.11
CA SER A 69 -8.73 5.83 1.61
C SER A 69 -7.65 5.55 0.57
N GLY A 70 -7.75 6.23 -0.58
CA GLY A 70 -6.81 6.07 -1.68
C GLY A 70 -7.01 4.82 -2.54
N VAL A 71 -8.04 3.99 -2.27
CA VAL A 71 -8.34 2.77 -3.05
C VAL A 71 -9.53 3.02 -3.96
N GLY A 72 -9.30 2.97 -5.28
CA GLY A 72 -10.34 3.00 -6.30
C GLY A 72 -10.63 1.60 -6.84
N CYS A 73 -11.92 1.27 -6.98
CA CYS A 73 -12.35 -0.05 -7.41
C CYS A 73 -13.26 -0.06 -8.63
N SER A 74 -13.24 -1.18 -9.35
CA SER A 74 -14.22 -1.54 -10.36
C SER A 74 -14.69 -2.97 -10.12
N LYS A 75 -16.01 -3.16 -9.97
CA LYS A 75 -16.63 -4.47 -9.72
C LYS A 75 -16.03 -5.23 -8.52
N GLY A 76 -15.61 -4.50 -7.47
CA GLY A 76 -15.02 -5.07 -6.25
C GLY A 76 -13.52 -5.39 -6.32
N TYR A 77 -12.88 -5.12 -7.47
CA TYR A 77 -11.44 -5.24 -7.64
C TYR A 77 -10.75 -3.88 -7.61
N VAL A 78 -9.56 -3.82 -7.05
CA VAL A 78 -8.72 -2.63 -6.96
C VAL A 78 -8.16 -2.31 -8.35
N VAL A 79 -8.52 -1.13 -8.87
CA VAL A 79 -8.06 -0.63 -10.17
C VAL A 79 -7.19 0.62 -10.06
N ASP A 80 -7.30 1.36 -8.96
CA ASP A 80 -6.51 2.56 -8.67
C ASP A 80 -6.04 2.51 -7.21
N LEU A 81 -4.75 2.76 -6.99
CA LEU A 81 -4.18 2.99 -5.66
C LEU A 81 -3.43 4.31 -5.69
N ASN A 82 -4.04 5.33 -5.09
CA ASN A 82 -3.53 6.69 -5.08
C ASN A 82 -3.24 7.16 -3.65
N LEU A 83 -1.95 7.19 -3.31
CA LEU A 83 -1.43 7.57 -2.00
C LEU A 83 -0.48 8.77 -2.11
N LYS A 84 -0.66 9.65 -3.10
CA LYS A 84 0.21 10.82 -3.30
C LYS A 84 0.12 11.82 -2.15
N ASP A 85 1.23 12.51 -1.88
CA ASP A 85 1.29 13.66 -0.97
C ASP A 85 0.87 13.34 0.49
N LEU A 86 1.11 12.11 0.98
CA LEU A 86 0.66 11.67 2.29
C LEU A 86 1.76 11.66 3.37
N CYS A 87 3.00 11.98 3.01
CA CYS A 87 4.18 11.85 3.87
C CYS A 87 4.36 10.44 4.45
N LEU A 88 3.96 9.41 3.70
CA LEU A 88 4.16 8.02 4.08
C LEU A 88 5.64 7.67 3.99
N ARG A 89 6.17 7.00 5.01
CA ARG A 89 7.53 6.43 5.02
C ARG A 89 7.43 4.92 5.13
N GLY A 90 8.19 4.20 4.31
CA GLY A 90 8.15 2.74 4.29
C GLY A 90 8.83 2.14 3.06
N THR A 91 8.51 0.89 2.79
CA THR A 91 8.95 0.09 1.64
C THR A 91 7.77 -0.43 0.85
N LEU A 92 7.99 -0.85 -0.41
CA LEU A 92 6.97 -1.53 -1.19
C LEU A 92 6.95 -3.03 -0.83
N SER A 93 5.80 -3.51 -0.37
CA SER A 93 5.58 -4.94 -0.16
C SER A 93 5.57 -5.71 -1.50
N PRO A 94 6.23 -6.88 -1.61
CA PRO A 94 6.10 -7.78 -2.75
C PRO A 94 4.66 -8.19 -3.06
N GLN A 95 3.76 -8.16 -2.06
CA GLN A 95 2.35 -8.51 -2.27
C GLN A 95 1.58 -7.48 -3.10
N ILE A 96 2.18 -6.35 -3.46
CA ILE A 96 1.59 -5.43 -4.44
C ILE A 96 1.26 -6.14 -5.77
N GLY A 97 2.04 -7.18 -6.14
CA GLY A 97 1.78 -7.99 -7.33
C GLY A 97 0.48 -8.80 -7.30
N THR A 98 -0.20 -8.90 -6.16
CA THR A 98 -1.53 -9.53 -6.03
C THR A 98 -2.64 -8.68 -6.63
N LEU A 99 -2.42 -7.37 -6.80
CA LEU A 99 -3.39 -6.42 -7.37
C LEU A 99 -3.42 -6.53 -8.91
N ILE A 100 -3.76 -7.70 -9.45
CA ILE A 100 -3.64 -8.00 -10.89
C ILE A 100 -4.55 -7.14 -11.78
N HIS A 101 -5.59 -6.52 -11.21
CA HIS A 101 -6.52 -5.63 -11.89
C HIS A 101 -6.11 -4.16 -11.83
N LEU A 102 -5.04 -3.84 -11.12
CA LEU A 102 -4.57 -2.47 -10.91
C LEU A 102 -4.14 -1.85 -12.25
N LYS A 103 -4.67 -0.67 -12.52
CA LYS A 103 -4.37 0.15 -13.70
C LYS A 103 -3.51 1.35 -13.33
N SER A 104 -3.68 1.89 -12.12
CA SER A 104 -2.99 3.10 -11.67
C SER A 104 -2.41 2.88 -10.28
N LEU A 105 -1.11 3.12 -10.15
CA LEU A 105 -0.39 3.08 -8.88
C LEU A 105 0.41 4.37 -8.70
N ILE A 106 -0.05 5.22 -7.78
CA ILE A 106 0.49 6.56 -7.55
C ILE A 106 0.96 6.68 -6.10
N LEU A 107 2.28 6.77 -5.93
CA LEU A 107 2.94 7.00 -4.63
C LEU A 107 3.74 8.31 -4.62
N ARG A 108 3.53 9.17 -5.63
CA ARG A 108 4.28 10.42 -5.79
C ARG A 108 4.33 11.24 -4.51
N ASN A 109 5.48 11.86 -4.26
CA ASN A 109 5.69 12.79 -3.15
C ASN A 109 5.44 12.17 -1.77
N ASN A 110 6.21 11.11 -1.49
CA ASN A 110 6.26 10.45 -0.20
C ASN A 110 7.72 10.20 0.19
N LEU A 111 7.93 9.41 1.23
CA LEU A 111 9.25 9.05 1.76
C LEU A 111 9.48 7.53 1.62
N PHE A 112 8.94 6.90 0.57
CA PHE A 112 9.19 5.49 0.30
C PHE A 112 10.66 5.25 -0.05
N SER A 113 11.19 4.11 0.37
CA SER A 113 12.59 3.72 0.15
C SER A 113 12.72 2.24 -0.16
N GLY A 114 13.94 1.73 -0.24
CA GLY A 114 14.21 0.34 -0.60
C GLY A 114 14.14 0.11 -2.12
N VAL A 115 13.99 -1.15 -2.54
CA VAL A 115 13.89 -1.53 -3.96
C VAL A 115 12.44 -1.63 -4.40
N ILE A 116 12.19 -1.40 -5.69
CA ILE A 116 10.90 -1.72 -6.29
C ILE A 116 10.84 -3.25 -6.47
N PRO A 117 9.86 -3.96 -5.86
CA PRO A 117 9.78 -5.42 -5.92
C PRO A 117 9.53 -5.90 -7.35
N GLU A 118 10.09 -7.06 -7.72
CA GLU A 118 9.94 -7.66 -9.05
C GLU A 118 8.47 -8.03 -9.35
N GLU A 119 7.71 -8.33 -8.31
CA GLU A 119 6.30 -8.67 -8.36
C GLU A 119 5.40 -7.58 -8.94
N ILE A 120 5.87 -6.31 -8.99
CA ILE A 120 5.15 -5.25 -9.70
C ILE A 120 4.95 -5.60 -11.19
N THR A 121 5.83 -6.42 -11.76
CA THR A 121 5.77 -6.88 -13.14
C THR A 121 4.65 -7.89 -13.38
N TYR A 122 4.01 -8.41 -12.32
CA TYR A 122 2.87 -9.32 -12.42
C TYR A 122 1.57 -8.57 -12.76
N ILE A 123 1.54 -7.26 -12.53
CA ILE A 123 0.39 -6.38 -12.81
C ILE A 123 0.38 -6.02 -14.31
N LYS A 124 -0.04 -6.95 -15.16
CA LYS A 124 -0.01 -6.80 -16.63
C LYS A 124 -0.93 -5.70 -17.17
N GLY A 125 -1.92 -5.28 -16.39
CA GLY A 125 -2.87 -4.22 -16.73
C GLY A 125 -2.44 -2.82 -16.28
N LEU A 126 -1.24 -2.65 -15.71
CA LEU A 126 -0.80 -1.36 -15.17
C LEU A 126 -0.55 -0.36 -16.32
N GLU A 127 -1.31 0.74 -16.29
CA GLU A 127 -1.29 1.83 -17.28
C GLU A 127 -0.48 3.04 -16.75
N VAL A 128 -0.62 3.35 -15.46
CA VAL A 128 0.04 4.48 -14.80
C VAL A 128 0.85 4.00 -13.60
N LEU A 129 2.14 4.31 -13.60
CA LEU A 129 3.03 4.12 -12.46
C LEU A 129 3.75 5.43 -12.15
N ASP A 130 3.43 6.01 -10.99
CA ASP A 130 4.02 7.28 -10.56
C ASP A 130 4.62 7.18 -9.16
N PHE A 131 5.94 7.00 -9.13
CA PHE A 131 6.75 6.93 -7.93
C PHE A 131 7.64 8.16 -7.75
N GLY A 132 7.41 9.23 -8.53
CA GLY A 132 8.28 10.40 -8.49
C GLY A 132 8.34 11.06 -7.11
N TYR A 133 9.43 11.74 -6.80
CA TYR A 133 9.68 12.36 -5.49
C TYR A 133 9.53 11.35 -4.33
N ASN A 134 10.37 10.31 -4.36
CA ASN A 134 10.53 9.34 -3.28
C ASN A 134 12.03 9.07 -3.08
N ASN A 135 12.38 8.10 -2.24
CA ASN A 135 13.76 7.70 -1.96
C ASN A 135 14.02 6.24 -2.37
N PHE A 136 13.35 5.76 -3.43
CA PHE A 136 13.57 4.42 -3.98
C PHE A 136 15.02 4.24 -4.46
N SER A 137 15.49 3.00 -4.42
CA SER A 137 16.88 2.64 -4.65
C SER A 137 17.02 1.33 -5.41
N GLY A 138 18.24 1.02 -5.84
CA GLY A 138 18.53 -0.24 -6.53
C GLY A 138 18.13 -0.21 -8.02
N GLN A 139 17.87 -1.38 -8.58
CA GLN A 139 17.54 -1.53 -9.99
C GLN A 139 16.03 -1.58 -10.19
N ILE A 140 15.54 -0.95 -11.25
CA ILE A 140 14.15 -1.11 -11.69
C ILE A 140 14.05 -2.48 -12.39
N PRO A 141 13.04 -3.32 -12.08
CA PRO A 141 12.85 -4.59 -12.78
C PRO A 141 12.72 -4.38 -14.29
N CYS A 142 13.69 -4.85 -15.10
CA CYS A 142 13.71 -4.60 -16.55
C CYS A 142 12.42 -5.08 -17.25
N SER A 143 11.81 -6.15 -16.73
CA SER A 143 10.53 -6.70 -17.22
C SER A 143 9.37 -5.72 -17.14
N LEU A 144 9.48 -4.63 -16.37
CA LEU A 144 8.48 -3.55 -16.36
C LEU A 144 8.44 -2.81 -17.71
N GLY A 145 9.56 -2.79 -18.44
CA GLY A 145 9.67 -2.24 -19.80
C GLY A 145 8.85 -3.01 -20.84
N ASN A 146 8.52 -4.27 -20.52
CA ASN A 146 7.70 -5.14 -21.37
C ASN A 146 6.20 -5.06 -21.03
N ASN A 147 5.78 -4.14 -20.17
CA ASN A 147 4.37 -3.91 -19.90
C ASN A 147 3.76 -3.05 -21.02
N PHE A 148 3.14 -3.71 -21.99
CA PHE A 148 2.52 -3.04 -23.14
C PHE A 148 1.29 -2.18 -22.80
N SER A 149 0.73 -2.32 -21.59
CA SER A 149 -0.38 -1.49 -21.12
C SER A 149 0.09 -0.15 -20.58
N MET A 150 1.38 -0.04 -20.22
CA MET A 150 1.93 1.14 -19.54
C MET A 150 1.99 2.34 -20.47
N THR A 151 1.28 3.40 -20.11
CA THR A 151 1.26 4.67 -20.84
C THR A 151 2.08 5.75 -20.15
N LEU A 152 2.19 5.69 -18.81
CA LEU A 152 2.87 6.69 -18.01
C LEU A 152 3.75 6.04 -16.96
N LEU A 153 5.06 6.28 -17.04
CA LEU A 153 6.05 5.87 -16.05
C LEU A 153 6.80 7.09 -15.55
N LEU A 154 6.60 7.46 -14.28
CA LEU A 154 7.27 8.60 -13.65
C LEU A 154 8.07 8.13 -12.44
N LEU A 155 9.39 8.28 -12.54
CA LEU A 155 10.37 7.88 -11.52
C LEU A 155 11.29 9.05 -11.13
N ASP A 156 10.98 10.27 -11.59
CA ASP A 156 11.78 11.47 -11.34
C ASP A 156 12.01 11.71 -9.85
N ASN A 157 13.16 12.29 -9.48
CA ASN A 157 13.50 12.56 -8.08
C ASN A 157 13.50 11.30 -7.19
N ASN A 158 14.12 10.21 -7.67
CA ASN A 158 14.52 9.03 -6.90
C ASN A 158 16.04 8.81 -7.07
N GLU A 159 16.86 9.66 -6.43
CA GLU A 159 18.31 9.77 -6.70
C GLU A 159 19.13 8.50 -6.42
N ARG A 160 18.54 7.52 -5.71
CA ARG A 160 19.23 6.27 -5.32
C ARG A 160 18.96 5.10 -6.27
N ILE A 161 18.14 5.28 -7.32
CA ILE A 161 17.98 4.30 -8.39
C ILE A 161 19.29 4.25 -9.18
N SER A 162 19.92 3.07 -9.21
CA SER A 162 21.28 2.94 -9.73
C SER A 162 21.34 2.60 -11.21
N HIS A 163 20.35 1.86 -11.73
CA HIS A 163 20.32 1.41 -13.12
C HIS A 163 18.89 1.39 -13.68
N ILE A 164 18.74 1.94 -14.89
CA ILE A 164 17.54 1.87 -15.71
C ILE A 164 17.86 0.96 -16.90
N CYS A 165 17.09 -0.10 -17.09
CA CYS A 165 17.29 -1.01 -18.21
C CYS A 165 16.85 -0.35 -19.54
N PRO A 166 17.42 -0.73 -20.70
CA PRO A 166 17.04 -0.16 -21.99
C PRO A 166 15.54 -0.24 -22.29
N GLU A 167 14.88 -1.33 -21.88
CA GLU A 167 13.44 -1.53 -22.05
C GLU A 167 12.59 -0.50 -21.29
N ILE A 168 13.12 0.04 -20.19
CA ILE A 168 12.48 1.09 -19.39
C ILE A 168 12.72 2.47 -20.01
N TYR A 169 13.87 2.68 -20.65
CA TYR A 169 14.24 3.96 -21.25
C TYR A 169 13.23 4.42 -22.30
N GLU A 170 12.73 3.50 -23.14
CA GLU A 170 11.71 3.81 -24.15
C GLU A 170 10.37 4.22 -23.52
N LEU A 171 9.96 3.59 -22.42
CA LEU A 171 8.74 3.97 -21.68
C LEU A 171 8.89 5.34 -21.00
N GLN A 172 10.05 5.62 -20.40
CA GLN A 172 10.31 6.90 -19.75
C GLN A 172 10.37 8.05 -20.76
N LYS A 173 10.93 7.81 -21.95
CA LYS A 173 10.93 8.83 -23.01
C LYS A 173 9.51 9.17 -23.47
N LEU A 174 8.62 8.17 -23.56
CA LEU A 174 7.21 8.39 -23.90
C LEU A 174 6.48 9.19 -22.81
N SER A 175 6.78 8.97 -21.53
CA SER A 175 6.18 9.73 -20.43
C SER A 175 6.69 11.17 -20.35
N GLU A 176 7.99 11.41 -20.54
CA GLU A 176 8.56 12.77 -20.55
C GLU A 176 7.95 13.63 -21.66
N VAL A 177 7.62 13.03 -22.81
CA VAL A 177 6.91 13.71 -23.91
C VAL A 177 5.44 14.02 -23.56
N GLN A 178 4.83 13.28 -22.63
CA GLN A 178 3.46 13.52 -22.16
C GLN A 178 3.38 14.50 -20.99
N VAL A 179 4.48 14.75 -20.29
CA VAL A 179 4.57 15.69 -19.15
C VAL A 179 5.27 16.97 -19.59
N GLU A 180 4.64 17.72 -20.51
CA GLU A 180 4.99 19.13 -20.70
C GLU A 180 4.22 19.97 -19.66
N GLU A 181 4.98 20.47 -18.68
CA GLU A 181 4.71 21.65 -17.86
C GLU A 181 3.70 21.52 -16.69
N GLU A 182 4.23 21.20 -15.50
CA GLU A 182 3.83 21.91 -14.26
C GLU A 182 5.05 22.02 -13.32
N LEU A 183 5.67 23.20 -13.32
CA LEU A 183 6.79 23.56 -12.46
C LEU A 183 6.34 23.64 -10.99
N LEU A 184 6.53 22.55 -10.22
CA LEU A 184 6.49 22.64 -8.76
C LEU A 184 7.40 21.61 -8.07
N SER A 185 8.72 21.74 -8.24
CA SER A 185 9.69 20.80 -7.65
C SER A 185 10.61 21.38 -6.57
N ARG A 186 10.57 22.70 -6.30
CA ARG A 186 11.64 23.35 -5.52
C ARG A 186 11.40 23.53 -4.01
N SER A 187 10.39 22.89 -3.40
CA SER A 187 10.06 23.13 -1.96
C SER A 187 9.87 21.89 -1.09
N LYS A 188 10.42 20.72 -1.44
CA LYS A 188 9.93 19.42 -0.91
C LYS A 188 10.64 18.80 0.30
N GLU A 189 11.87 19.17 0.65
CA GLU A 189 12.44 18.71 1.92
C GLU A 189 11.72 19.35 3.13
N ALA A 190 11.19 20.57 2.96
CA ALA A 190 10.45 21.24 4.03
C ALA A 190 9.03 20.72 4.26
N ALA A 191 8.35 20.07 3.30
CA ALA A 191 6.91 19.77 3.43
C ALA A 191 6.61 18.63 4.44
N CYS A 192 7.34 17.52 4.37
CA CYS A 192 7.21 16.43 5.36
C CYS A 192 8.09 16.65 6.61
N GLU A 193 9.12 17.52 6.56
CA GLU A 193 9.96 17.86 7.72
C GLU A 193 9.46 19.05 8.55
N SER A 194 8.67 19.98 7.99
CA SER A 194 8.22 21.20 8.71
C SER A 194 7.23 20.96 9.86
N LEU A 195 6.84 19.71 10.12
CA LEU A 195 5.95 19.36 11.23
C LEU A 195 6.60 18.47 12.32
N PHE A 196 7.90 18.18 12.21
CA PHE A 196 8.69 17.65 13.33
C PHE A 196 9.43 18.76 14.07
N THR A 197 8.70 19.77 14.55
CA THR A 197 9.08 20.41 15.81
C THR A 197 8.05 19.97 16.85
N PRO A 198 8.37 18.99 17.72
CA PRO A 198 7.70 18.94 19.00
C PRO A 198 7.94 20.30 19.65
N TRP A 199 6.88 21.03 19.99
CA TRP A 199 6.90 22.18 20.89
C TRP A 199 7.33 21.79 22.32
N TYR A 200 8.29 20.87 22.44
CA TYR A 200 8.74 20.23 23.67
C TYR A 200 10.27 20.15 23.80
N ILE A 201 11.05 20.43 22.73
CA ILE A 201 12.53 20.37 22.82
C ILE A 201 13.17 21.75 23.01
N GLN A 202 12.50 22.85 22.65
CA GLN A 202 13.00 24.21 22.96
C GLN A 202 12.99 24.51 24.47
N SER A 203 12.17 23.81 25.26
CA SER A 203 12.02 24.02 26.71
C SER A 203 13.02 23.24 27.56
N ILE A 204 13.65 22.17 27.05
CA ILE A 204 14.61 21.38 27.84
C ILE A 204 16.04 21.94 27.74
N HIS A 205 16.39 22.60 26.64
CA HIS A 205 17.71 23.25 26.52
C HIS A 205 17.82 24.57 27.32
N CYS A 206 16.69 25.15 27.75
CA CYS A 206 16.66 26.32 28.64
C CYS A 206 16.63 25.96 30.14
N LEU A 207 16.34 24.70 30.50
CA LEU A 207 16.28 24.26 31.91
C LEU A 207 17.62 23.70 32.43
N LEU A 208 18.55 23.35 31.54
CA LEU A 208 19.87 22.81 31.93
C LEU A 208 21.00 23.85 31.98
N THR A 209 20.74 25.11 31.60
CA THR A 209 21.73 26.21 31.70
C THR A 209 21.46 27.20 32.84
N CYS A 210 20.46 26.95 33.69
CA CYS A 210 20.14 27.78 34.86
C CYS A 210 20.44 27.10 36.22
N LEU A 211 21.17 25.98 36.24
CA LEU A 211 21.57 25.30 37.48
C LEU A 211 23.08 25.36 37.80
N ASP A 212 23.88 26.06 36.99
CA ASP A 212 25.29 26.36 37.29
C ASP A 212 25.52 27.88 37.33
N SER A 213 24.94 28.56 38.33
CA SER A 213 25.26 29.95 38.73
C SER A 213 24.99 30.15 40.21
#